data_AF-A0A1Q7RUR4-F1
#
_entry.id   AF-A0A1Q7RUR4-F1
#
_cell.length_a   1.000
_cell.length_b   1.000
_cell.length_c   1.000
_cell.angle_alpha   90.00
_cell.angle_beta   90.00
_cell.angle_gamma   90.00
#
_symmetry.space_group_name_H-M   'P 1'
#
loop_
_entity.id
_entity.type
_entity.pdbx_description
1 polymer ?
#
loop_
_entity_poly.entity_id
_entity_poly.type
_entity_poly.pdbx_seq_one_letter_code
_entity_poly.pdbx_strand_id
1 'polypeptide(L)'
;MLYVAIGLVLTGLIPWDKLNVPDPLAVALQYIHADWAAGILALGAVAAMTSVLLVFQLGQARIFMSMARDGLLPPWAARVHPKYQTPHITTIITGVFVALSAAFAPIGWVLELTNIGTLFAFVLVALGIVVLRRREPDRPRPFRTPWVPVLPLVSAAFCVYLMVNLPLLTWVRFGLWMAIGVTIYFLYGVRHSRVRRLGLDQQ
;
A
#
# COMPACT_ATOMS: atom_id res chain seq x y z
N MET A 1 5.00 -4.92 -19.75
CA MET A 1 5.84 -5.77 -20.63
C MET A 1 6.69 -6.74 -19.82
N LEU A 2 7.56 -6.28 -18.92
CA LEU A 2 8.43 -7.17 -18.12
C LEU A 2 7.67 -8.26 -17.34
N TYR A 3 6.63 -7.93 -16.58
CA TYR A 3 5.83 -8.93 -15.85
C TYR A 3 5.23 -10.02 -16.74
N VAL A 4 4.70 -9.65 -17.91
CA VAL A 4 4.11 -10.59 -18.87
C VAL A 4 5.19 -11.49 -19.49
N ALA A 5 6.32 -10.90 -19.89
CA ALA A 5 7.44 -11.63 -20.45
C ALA A 5 8.02 -12.64 -19.44
N ILE A 6 8.24 -12.19 -18.19
CA ILE A 6 8.72 -13.04 -17.11
C ILE A 6 7.74 -14.18 -16.86
N GLY A 7 6.43 -13.91 -16.76
CA GLY A 7 5.42 -14.93 -16.57
C GLY A 7 5.43 -15.99 -17.68
N LEU A 8 5.48 -15.56 -18.94
CA LEU A 8 5.52 -16.44 -20.10
C LEU A 8 6.79 -17.30 -20.14
N VAL A 9 7.95 -16.71 -19.82
CA VAL A 9 9.22 -17.43 -19.75
C VAL A 9 9.21 -18.44 -18.61
N LEU A 10 8.74 -18.05 -17.41
CA LEU A 10 8.66 -18.93 -16.25
C LEU A 10 7.78 -20.16 -16.52
N THR A 11 6.56 -19.95 -17.03
CA THR A 11 5.64 -21.04 -17.33
C THR A 11 6.08 -21.87 -18.53
N GLY A 12 6.92 -21.31 -19.42
CA GLY A 12 7.55 -22.04 -20.51
C GLY A 12 8.73 -22.91 -20.08
N LEU A 13 9.44 -22.54 -19.00
CA LEU A 13 10.63 -23.23 -18.52
C LEU A 13 10.31 -24.38 -17.54
N ILE A 14 9.36 -24.15 -16.62
CA ILE A 14 9.04 -25.10 -15.55
C ILE A 14 7.51 -25.32 -15.49
N PRO A 15 7.05 -26.58 -15.33
CA PRO A 15 5.67 -26.90 -15.00
C PRO A 15 5.14 -26.13 -13.77
N TRP A 16 3.92 -25.60 -13.87
CA TRP A 16 3.34 -24.67 -12.88
C TRP A 16 3.23 -25.23 -11.45
N ASP A 17 3.18 -26.54 -11.29
CA ASP A 17 3.17 -27.26 -10.02
C ASP A 17 4.47 -27.09 -9.21
N LYS A 18 5.60 -26.91 -9.90
CA LYS A 18 6.92 -26.73 -9.27
C LYS A 18 7.27 -25.28 -8.96
N LEU A 19 6.43 -24.32 -9.35
CA LEU A 19 6.66 -22.88 -9.12
C LEU A 19 6.19 -22.40 -7.75
N ASN A 20 5.55 -23.26 -6.94
CA ASN A 20 5.11 -22.92 -5.60
C ASN A 20 6.26 -22.95 -4.57
N VAL A 21 7.27 -22.13 -4.81
CA VAL A 21 8.48 -21.98 -3.99
C VAL A 21 8.72 -20.50 -3.68
N PRO A 22 9.51 -20.14 -2.64
CA PRO A 22 9.73 -18.75 -2.26
C PRO A 22 10.45 -17.91 -3.33
N ASP A 23 11.31 -18.53 -4.15
CA ASP A 23 12.18 -17.90 -5.14
C ASP A 23 12.04 -18.52 -6.55
N PRO A 24 10.84 -18.46 -7.17
CA PRO A 24 10.51 -19.22 -8.38
C PRO A 24 11.40 -18.88 -9.59
N LEU A 25 11.88 -17.63 -9.68
CA LEU A 25 12.77 -17.20 -10.76
C LEU A 25 14.17 -17.81 -10.65
N ALA A 26 14.71 -17.93 -9.43
CA ALA A 26 16.02 -18.54 -9.23
C ALA A 26 15.95 -20.05 -9.50
N VAL A 27 14.90 -20.70 -9.01
CA VAL A 27 14.62 -22.12 -9.26
C VAL A 27 14.43 -22.39 -10.76
N ALA A 28 13.77 -21.50 -11.50
CA ALA A 28 13.64 -21.60 -12.96
C ALA A 28 14.99 -21.61 -13.69
N LEU A 29 15.94 -20.78 -13.25
CA LEU A 29 17.29 -20.74 -13.83
C LEU A 29 18.15 -21.94 -13.42
N GLN A 30 18.01 -22.42 -12.19
CA GLN A 30 18.70 -23.63 -11.72
C GLN A 30 18.21 -24.89 -12.47
N TYR A 31 16.93 -24.95 -12.81
CA TYR A 31 16.36 -26.08 -13.57
C TYR A 31 16.94 -26.20 -14.99
N ILE A 32 17.34 -25.09 -15.60
CA ILE A 32 18.07 -25.08 -16.89
C ILE A 32 19.59 -25.13 -16.71
N HIS A 33 20.08 -25.46 -15.52
CA HIS A 33 21.50 -25.51 -15.16
C HIS A 33 22.26 -24.19 -15.33
N ALA A 34 21.56 -23.05 -15.25
CA ALA A 34 22.14 -21.71 -15.33
C ALA A 34 22.40 -21.12 -13.93
N ASP A 35 23.14 -21.83 -13.08
CA ASP A 35 23.37 -21.48 -11.67
C ASP A 35 24.07 -20.12 -11.50
N TRP A 36 24.97 -19.77 -12.43
CA TRP A 36 25.65 -18.47 -12.44
C TRP A 36 24.65 -17.30 -12.59
N ALA A 37 23.65 -17.47 -13.45
CA ALA A 37 22.60 -16.48 -13.68
C ALA A 37 21.63 -16.42 -12.48
N ALA A 38 21.32 -17.58 -11.87
CA ALA A 38 20.53 -17.64 -10.64
C ALA A 38 21.21 -16.85 -9.49
N GLY A 39 22.53 -16.97 -9.34
CA GLY A 39 23.30 -16.23 -8.34
C GLY A 39 23.25 -14.71 -8.54
N ILE A 40 23.46 -14.23 -9.78
CA ILE A 40 23.34 -12.79 -10.11
C ILE A 40 21.92 -12.28 -9.86
N LEU A 41 20.91 -13.05 -10.26
CA LEU A 41 19.51 -12.70 -10.06
C LEU A 41 19.17 -12.60 -8.58
N ALA A 42 19.59 -13.57 -7.76
CA ALA A 42 19.35 -13.58 -6.32
C ALA A 42 19.99 -12.36 -5.63
N LEU A 43 21.23 -12.02 -5.98
CA LEU A 43 21.90 -10.82 -5.46
C LEU A 43 21.14 -9.54 -5.87
N GLY A 44 20.72 -9.45 -7.12
CA GLY A 44 19.90 -8.34 -7.61
C GLY A 44 18.55 -8.24 -6.89
N ALA A 45 17.90 -9.37 -6.63
CA ALA A 45 16.64 -9.43 -5.91
C ALA A 45 16.78 -8.94 -4.46
N VAL A 46 17.84 -9.33 -3.75
CA VAL A 46 18.11 -8.84 -2.37
C VAL A 46 18.32 -7.33 -2.35
N ALA A 47 19.12 -6.80 -3.28
CA ALA A 47 19.35 -5.36 -3.40
C ALA A 47 18.04 -4.60 -3.73
N ALA A 48 17.25 -5.11 -4.66
CA ALA A 48 15.96 -4.53 -5.05
C ALA A 48 14.93 -4.56 -3.92
N MET A 49 14.79 -5.70 -3.23
CA MET A 49 13.87 -5.85 -2.09
C MET A 49 14.25 -4.90 -0.96
N THR A 50 15.54 -4.75 -0.67
CA THR A 50 16.02 -3.81 0.35
C THR A 50 15.62 -2.37 0.02
N SER A 51 15.77 -1.95 -1.24
CA SER A 51 15.35 -0.61 -1.69
C SER A 51 13.84 -0.40 -1.53
N VAL A 52 13.04 -1.38 -1.95
CA VAL A 52 11.57 -1.33 -1.84
C VAL A 52 11.11 -1.25 -0.38
N LEU A 53 11.73 -2.02 0.51
CA LEU A 53 11.44 -1.98 1.96
C LEU A 53 11.71 -0.59 2.55
N LEU A 54 12.83 0.03 2.19
CA LEU A 54 13.15 1.40 2.63
C LEU A 54 12.11 2.42 2.15
N VAL A 55 11.68 2.32 0.89
CA VAL A 55 10.64 3.21 0.33
C VAL A 55 9.32 3.06 1.08
N PHE A 56 8.90 1.82 1.37
CA PHE A 56 7.68 1.58 2.14
C PHE A 56 7.76 2.09 3.57
N GLN A 57 8.88 1.88 4.27
CA GLN A 57 9.07 2.34 5.64
C GLN A 57 9.02 3.88 5.73
N LEU A 58 9.66 4.57 4.79
CA LEU A 58 9.63 6.03 4.70
C LEU A 58 8.24 6.56 4.31
N GLY A 59 7.53 5.86 3.42
CA GLY A 59 6.17 6.20 3.01
C GLY A 59 5.20 6.15 4.19
N GLN A 60 5.24 5.08 4.99
CA GLN A 60 4.42 4.93 6.19
C GLN A 60 4.63 6.09 7.18
N ALA A 61 5.88 6.41 7.49
CA ALA A 61 6.20 7.47 8.44
C ALA A 61 5.67 8.85 8.00
N ARG A 62 5.67 9.15 6.69
CA ARG A 62 5.11 10.39 6.12
C ARG A 62 3.59 10.45 6.24
N ILE A 63 2.90 9.34 6.01
CA ILE A 63 1.44 9.27 6.17
C ILE A 63 1.06 9.55 7.63
N PHE A 64 1.72 8.88 8.58
CA PHE A 64 1.51 9.11 10.02
C PHE A 64 1.75 10.57 10.42
N MET A 65 2.80 11.19 9.87
CA MET A 65 3.11 12.60 10.11
C MET A 65 2.02 13.54 9.57
N SER A 66 1.51 13.30 8.35
CA SER A 66 0.40 14.09 7.79
C SER A 66 -0.86 13.94 8.62
N MET A 67 -1.23 12.70 8.99
CA MET A 67 -2.40 12.43 9.82
C MET A 67 -2.30 13.09 11.20
N ALA A 68 -1.11 13.09 11.81
CA ALA A 68 -0.88 13.76 13.09
C ALA A 68 -0.93 15.30 12.97
N ARG A 69 -0.45 15.87 11.86
CA ARG A 69 -0.60 17.31 11.56
C ARG A 69 -2.06 17.73 11.35
N ASP A 70 -2.86 16.85 10.76
CA ASP A 70 -4.31 17.04 10.58
C ASP A 70 -5.10 16.86 11.90
N GLY A 71 -4.43 16.43 12.98
CA GLY A 71 -5.04 16.20 14.30
C GLY A 71 -5.77 14.87 14.44
N LEU A 72 -5.64 13.96 13.46
CA LEU A 72 -6.26 12.64 13.45
C LEU A 72 -5.52 11.64 14.37
N LEU A 73 -4.27 11.93 14.72
CA LEU A 73 -3.44 11.11 15.60
C LEU A 73 -2.83 11.95 16.74
N PRO A 74 -2.38 11.31 17.83
CA PRO A 74 -1.72 12.00 18.93
C PRO A 74 -0.51 12.86 18.48
N PRO A 75 -0.29 14.02 19.11
CA PRO A 75 0.76 14.98 18.69
C PRO A 75 2.19 14.43 18.82
N TRP A 76 2.40 13.36 19.59
CA TRP A 76 3.69 12.68 19.65
C TRP A 76 4.07 12.03 18.31
N ALA A 77 3.10 11.63 17.49
CA ALA A 77 3.35 11.05 16.17
C ALA A 77 3.86 12.08 15.14
N ALA A 78 3.66 13.38 15.40
CA ALA A 78 4.21 14.48 14.59
C ALA A 78 5.59 14.98 15.09
N ARG A 79 6.14 14.44 16.19
CA ARG A 79 7.44 14.90 16.71
C ARG A 79 8.57 14.49 15.78
N VAL A 80 9.31 15.49 15.32
CA VAL A 80 10.43 15.35 14.41
C VAL A 80 11.75 15.46 15.18
N HIS A 81 12.75 14.67 14.81
CA HIS A 81 14.08 14.77 15.40
C HIS A 81 14.72 16.14 15.07
N PRO A 82 15.23 16.90 16.07
CA PRO A 82 15.72 18.27 15.86
C PRO A 82 16.92 18.37 14.89
N LYS A 83 17.77 17.34 14.83
CA LYS A 83 18.96 17.32 13.95
C LYS A 83 18.72 16.68 12.57
N TYR A 84 17.85 15.66 12.50
CA TYR A 84 17.69 14.83 11.29
C TYR A 84 16.40 15.14 10.54
N GLN A 85 15.52 15.96 11.12
CA GLN A 85 14.23 16.34 10.55
C GLN A 85 13.35 15.15 10.14
N THR A 86 13.57 13.98 10.77
CA THR A 86 12.80 12.74 10.53
C THR A 86 11.87 12.40 11.70
N PRO A 87 10.69 11.81 11.42
CA PRO A 87 9.79 11.31 12.46
C PRO A 87 10.32 9.97 13.01
N HIS A 88 11.35 10.05 13.85
CA HIS A 88 12.06 8.89 14.38
C HIS A 88 11.18 7.96 15.24
N ILE A 89 10.29 8.51 16.07
CA ILE A 89 9.42 7.73 16.97
C ILE A 89 8.48 6.83 16.17
N THR A 90 7.79 7.39 15.17
CA THR A 90 6.85 6.60 14.33
C THR A 90 7.60 5.59 13.48
N THR A 91 8.79 5.93 12.98
CA THR A 91 9.63 5.01 12.20
C THR A 91 10.07 3.82 13.03
N ILE A 92 10.51 4.02 14.28
CA ILE A 92 10.91 2.92 15.17
C ILE A 92 9.72 2.06 15.54
N ILE A 93 8.60 2.66 15.96
CA ILE A 93 7.40 1.90 16.37
C ILE A 93 6.86 1.06 15.21
N THR A 94 6.71 1.66 14.03
CA THR A 94 6.22 0.93 12.84
C THR A 94 7.21 -0.11 12.35
N GLY A 95 8.52 0.19 12.39
CA GLY A 95 9.57 -0.76 12.03
C GLY A 95 9.60 -1.98 12.95
N VAL A 96 9.50 -1.79 14.27
CA VAL A 96 9.40 -2.89 15.24
C VAL A 96 8.13 -3.71 14.99
N PHE A 97 7.00 -3.04 14.75
CA PHE A 97 5.74 -3.73 14.44
C PHE A 97 5.83 -4.56 13.15
N VAL A 98 6.44 -4.01 12.09
CA VAL A 98 6.68 -4.72 10.82
C VAL A 98 7.65 -5.88 11.02
N ALA A 99 8.72 -5.70 11.79
CA ALA A 99 9.70 -6.75 12.07
C ALA A 99 9.06 -7.94 12.83
N LEU A 100 8.25 -7.66 13.85
CA LEU A 100 7.48 -8.69 14.56
C LEU A 100 6.48 -9.36 13.63
N SER A 101 5.72 -8.57 12.86
CA SER A 101 4.76 -9.13 11.90
C SER A 101 5.44 -10.02 10.86
N ALA A 102 6.59 -9.62 10.33
CA ALA A 102 7.35 -10.41 9.36
C ALA A 102 7.93 -11.71 9.97
N ALA A 103 8.26 -11.71 11.26
CA ALA A 103 8.77 -12.89 11.94
C ALA A 103 7.68 -13.95 12.21
N PHE A 104 6.44 -13.53 12.45
CA PHE A 104 5.36 -14.44 12.88
C PHE A 104 4.21 -14.62 11.88
N ALA A 105 4.02 -13.70 10.92
CA ALA A 105 2.93 -13.77 9.95
C ALA A 105 3.40 -14.39 8.62
N PRO A 106 2.84 -15.54 8.21
CA PRO A 106 2.99 -16.10 6.89
C PRO A 106 2.56 -15.15 5.78
N ILE A 107 3.32 -15.22 4.70
CA ILE A 107 3.29 -14.27 3.60
C ILE A 107 1.92 -14.20 2.91
N GLY A 108 1.21 -15.33 2.78
CA GLY A 108 -0.08 -15.38 2.11
C GLY A 108 -1.13 -14.44 2.72
N TRP A 109 -1.20 -14.39 4.05
CA TRP A 109 -2.20 -13.56 4.73
C TRP A 109 -1.85 -12.07 4.61
N VAL A 110 -0.57 -11.75 4.72
CA VAL A 110 -0.06 -10.39 4.60
C VAL A 110 -0.30 -9.86 3.18
N LEU A 111 -0.11 -10.72 2.16
CA LEU A 111 -0.40 -10.40 0.77
C LEU A 111 -1.89 -10.13 0.54
N GLU A 112 -2.76 -11.01 1.03
CA GLU A 112 -4.21 -10.83 0.91
C GLU A 112 -4.69 -9.53 1.57
N LEU A 113 -4.22 -9.22 2.79
CA LEU A 113 -4.53 -8.00 3.51
C LEU A 113 -4.01 -6.73 2.82
N THR A 114 -2.80 -6.80 2.27
CA THR A 114 -2.21 -5.67 1.53
C THR A 114 -2.96 -5.42 0.22
N ASN A 115 -3.33 -6.49 -0.49
CA ASN A 115 -4.08 -6.42 -1.74
C ASN A 115 -5.46 -5.80 -1.52
N ILE A 116 -6.26 -6.28 -0.56
CA ILE A 116 -7.59 -5.71 -0.31
C ILE A 116 -7.50 -4.24 0.09
N GLY A 117 -6.52 -3.85 0.93
CA GLY A 117 -6.34 -2.46 1.35
C GLY A 117 -5.94 -1.53 0.20
N THR A 118 -5.01 -1.97 -0.65
CA THR A 118 -4.54 -1.18 -1.80
C THR A 118 -5.64 -1.04 -2.86
N LEU A 119 -6.35 -2.12 -3.17
CA LEU A 119 -7.49 -2.09 -4.09
C LEU A 119 -8.60 -1.18 -3.57
N PHE A 120 -8.91 -1.23 -2.28
CA PHE A 120 -9.88 -0.33 -1.67
C PHE A 120 -9.46 1.14 -1.79
N ALA A 121 -8.18 1.46 -1.51
CA ALA A 121 -7.66 2.81 -1.69
C ALA A 121 -7.77 3.28 -3.15
N PHE A 122 -7.49 2.40 -4.13
CA PHE A 122 -7.65 2.72 -5.55
C PHE A 122 -9.11 2.98 -5.95
N VAL A 123 -10.05 2.21 -5.41
CA VAL A 123 -11.49 2.48 -5.60
C VAL A 123 -11.86 3.86 -5.06
N LEU A 124 -11.45 4.19 -3.84
CA LEU A 124 -11.73 5.50 -3.23
C LEU A 124 -11.13 6.66 -4.04
N VAL A 125 -9.89 6.53 -4.53
CA VAL A 125 -9.24 7.54 -5.37
C VAL A 125 -9.96 7.68 -6.71
N ALA A 126 -10.31 6.57 -7.37
CA ALA A 126 -11.02 6.59 -8.63
C ALA A 126 -12.39 7.25 -8.53
N LEU A 127 -13.17 6.95 -7.48
CA LEU A 127 -14.43 7.62 -7.19
C LEU A 127 -14.22 9.09 -6.81
N GLY A 128 -13.16 9.38 -6.04
CA GLY A 128 -12.75 10.72 -5.65
C GLY A 128 -12.50 11.63 -6.86
N ILE A 129 -11.89 11.11 -7.93
CA ILE A 129 -11.71 11.85 -9.19
C ILE A 129 -13.06 12.25 -9.80
N VAL A 130 -14.05 11.35 -9.80
CA VAL A 130 -15.40 11.63 -10.33
C VAL A 130 -16.11 12.68 -9.47
N VAL A 131 -16.02 12.56 -8.14
CA VAL A 131 -16.60 13.51 -7.18
C VAL A 131 -15.96 14.90 -7.34
N LEU A 132 -14.63 14.98 -7.41
CA LEU A 132 -13.91 16.24 -7.56
C LEU A 132 -14.18 16.89 -8.92
N ARG A 133 -14.46 16.10 -9.97
CA ARG A 133 -14.85 16.65 -11.29
C ARG A 133 -16.26 17.25 -11.28
N ARG A 134 -17.15 16.80 -10.38
CA ARG A 134 -18.49 17.38 -10.20
C ARG A 134 -18.52 18.56 -9.24
N ARG A 135 -17.76 18.50 -8.14
CA ARG A 135 -17.79 19.55 -7.09
C ARG A 135 -16.92 20.77 -7.41
N GLU A 136 -15.76 20.58 -8.03
CA GLU A 136 -14.81 21.66 -8.31
C GLU A 136 -14.35 21.64 -9.78
N PRO A 137 -15.25 21.95 -10.74
CA PRO A 137 -14.94 21.86 -12.17
C PRO A 137 -13.82 22.83 -12.59
N ASP A 138 -13.79 24.05 -12.02
CA ASP A 138 -12.90 25.14 -12.46
C ASP A 138 -11.49 25.10 -11.86
N ARG A 139 -11.20 24.11 -11.01
CA ARG A 139 -9.87 23.97 -10.39
C ARG A 139 -8.79 23.76 -11.47
N PRO A 140 -7.66 24.48 -11.44
CA PRO A 140 -6.57 24.28 -12.40
C PRO A 140 -5.97 22.87 -12.24
N ARG A 141 -5.89 22.12 -13.35
CA ARG A 141 -5.46 20.72 -13.39
C ARG A 141 -4.34 20.58 -14.44
N PRO A 142 -3.06 20.51 -14.03
CA PRO A 142 -1.93 20.34 -14.95
C PRO A 142 -2.02 19.04 -15.76
N PHE A 143 -2.58 17.98 -15.17
CA PHE A 143 -2.91 16.74 -15.85
C PHE A 143 -4.41 16.45 -15.69
N ARG A 144 -5.05 16.02 -16.78
CA ARG A 144 -6.46 15.61 -16.78
C ARG A 144 -6.54 14.17 -17.28
N THR A 145 -7.11 13.29 -16.46
CA THR A 145 -7.40 11.92 -16.89
C THR A 145 -8.34 11.96 -18.12
N PRO A 146 -8.00 11.26 -19.20
CA PRO A 146 -8.87 11.17 -20.37
C PRO A 146 -10.16 10.41 -19.99
N TRP A 147 -11.25 10.73 -20.71
CA TRP A 147 -12.53 9.98 -20.66
C TRP A 147 -13.15 9.80 -19.26
N VAL A 148 -13.09 10.80 -18.38
CA VAL A 148 -13.89 10.79 -17.12
C VAL A 148 -15.34 11.14 -17.46
N PRO A 149 -16.35 10.43 -16.91
CA PRO A 149 -16.25 9.50 -15.78
C PRO A 149 -15.96 8.04 -16.12
N VAL A 150 -15.90 7.65 -17.39
CA VAL A 150 -15.78 6.25 -17.81
C VAL A 150 -14.48 5.62 -17.29
N LEU A 151 -13.32 6.24 -17.54
CA LEU A 151 -12.03 5.62 -17.19
C LEU A 151 -11.88 5.38 -15.67
N PRO A 152 -12.19 6.33 -14.76
CA PRO A 152 -12.14 6.05 -13.33
C PRO A 152 -13.18 5.01 -12.87
N LEU A 153 -14.38 5.01 -13.46
CA LEU A 153 -15.41 4.01 -13.10
C LEU A 153 -15.01 2.60 -13.55
N VAL A 154 -14.44 2.45 -14.75
CA VAL A 154 -13.90 1.17 -15.22
C VAL A 154 -12.78 0.70 -14.30
N SER A 155 -11.85 1.58 -13.93
CA SER A 155 -10.78 1.26 -12.97
C SER A 155 -11.33 0.79 -11.63
N ALA A 156 -12.32 1.51 -11.09
CA ALA A 156 -13.00 1.12 -9.86
C ALA A 156 -13.71 -0.24 -10.00
N ALA A 157 -14.38 -0.49 -11.12
CA ALA A 157 -15.04 -1.76 -11.40
C ALA A 157 -14.05 -2.94 -11.47
N PHE A 158 -12.91 -2.77 -12.14
CA PHE A 158 -11.84 -3.79 -12.16
C PHE A 158 -11.26 -4.04 -10.76
N CYS A 159 -11.03 -2.99 -9.97
CA CYS A 159 -10.55 -3.15 -8.60
C CYS A 159 -11.57 -3.91 -7.73
N VAL A 160 -12.86 -3.55 -7.83
CA VAL A 160 -13.94 -4.25 -7.10
C VAL A 160 -14.06 -5.71 -7.56
N TYR A 161 -13.96 -5.97 -8.86
CA TYR A 161 -13.95 -7.33 -9.39
C TYR A 161 -12.81 -8.16 -8.76
N LEU A 162 -11.60 -7.62 -8.72
CA LEU A 162 -10.47 -8.29 -8.06
C LEU A 162 -10.74 -8.49 -6.56
N MET A 163 -11.31 -7.50 -5.87
CA MET A 163 -11.64 -7.59 -4.43
C MET A 163 -12.65 -8.70 -4.12
N VAL A 164 -13.66 -8.90 -4.97
CA VAL A 164 -14.68 -9.95 -4.78
C VAL A 164 -14.08 -11.36 -4.91
N ASN A 165 -12.98 -11.50 -5.64
CA ASN A 165 -12.28 -12.78 -5.79
C ASN A 165 -11.35 -13.12 -4.61
N LEU A 166 -11.23 -12.27 -3.58
CA LEU A 166 -10.46 -12.60 -2.37
C LEU A 166 -11.28 -13.45 -1.38
N PRO A 167 -10.60 -14.28 -0.55
CA PRO A 167 -11.26 -15.09 0.47
C PRO A 167 -12.13 -14.27 1.43
N LEU A 168 -13.25 -14.84 1.88
CA LEU A 168 -14.16 -14.18 2.84
C LEU A 168 -13.44 -13.78 4.15
N LEU A 169 -12.45 -14.58 4.57
CA LEU A 169 -11.64 -14.28 5.75
C LEU A 169 -10.90 -12.93 5.62
N THR A 170 -10.48 -12.56 4.41
CA THR A 170 -9.80 -11.29 4.12
C THR A 170 -10.74 -10.10 4.29
N TRP A 171 -12.00 -10.26 3.89
CA TRP A 171 -13.05 -9.26 4.12
C TRP A 171 -13.34 -9.06 5.61
N VAL A 172 -13.43 -10.15 6.38
CA VAL A 172 -13.64 -10.07 7.84
C VAL A 172 -12.49 -9.34 8.51
N ARG A 173 -11.24 -9.71 8.20
CA ARG A 173 -10.04 -9.05 8.76
C ARG A 173 -9.96 -7.57 8.38
N PHE A 174 -10.24 -7.25 7.12
CA PHE A 174 -10.29 -5.86 6.64
C PHE A 174 -11.40 -5.06 7.34
N GLY A 175 -12.59 -5.63 7.47
CA GLY A 175 -13.71 -5.01 8.19
C GLY A 175 -13.39 -4.76 9.66
N LEU A 176 -12.74 -5.71 10.34
CA LEU A 176 -12.29 -5.56 11.72
C LEU A 176 -11.26 -4.42 11.85
N TRP A 177 -10.29 -4.35 10.94
CA TRP A 177 -9.29 -3.28 10.95
C TRP A 177 -9.91 -1.90 10.68
N MET A 178 -10.86 -1.82 9.74
CA MET A 178 -11.63 -0.60 9.48
C MET A 178 -12.45 -0.19 10.70
N ALA A 179 -13.08 -1.14 11.39
CA ALA A 179 -13.83 -0.86 12.62
C ALA A 179 -12.93 -0.30 13.73
N ILE A 180 -11.72 -0.84 13.90
CA ILE A 180 -10.72 -0.31 14.83
C ILE A 180 -10.35 1.13 14.43
N GLY A 181 -10.04 1.37 13.15
CA GLY A 181 -9.70 2.72 12.66
C GLY A 181 -10.81 3.74 12.88
N VAL A 182 -12.06 3.36 12.60
CA VAL A 182 -13.25 4.18 12.84
C VAL A 182 -13.46 4.44 14.33
N THR A 183 -13.24 3.45 15.18
CA THR A 183 -13.34 3.59 16.64
C THR A 183 -12.31 4.60 17.16
N ILE A 184 -11.05 4.49 16.73
CA ILE A 184 -10.00 5.45 17.08
C ILE A 184 -10.36 6.86 16.57
N TYR A 185 -10.92 6.97 15.36
CA TYR A 185 -11.38 8.23 14.81
C TYR A 185 -12.49 8.88 15.66
N PHE A 186 -13.52 8.12 16.08
CA PHE A 186 -14.60 8.66 16.91
C PHE A 186 -14.15 9.01 18.32
N LEU A 187 -13.28 8.21 18.94
CA LEU A 187 -12.79 8.46 20.29
C LEU A 187 -11.83 9.65 20.36
N TYR A 188 -10.90 9.76 19.40
CA TYR A 188 -9.83 10.75 19.42
C TYR A 188 -9.96 11.81 18.32
N GLY A 189 -10.14 11.37 17.06
CA GLY A 189 -10.15 12.22 15.87
C GLY A 189 -11.28 13.27 15.86
N VAL A 190 -12.49 12.93 16.31
CA VAL A 190 -13.63 13.87 16.38
C VAL A 190 -13.38 15.00 17.38
N ARG A 191 -12.64 14.73 18.46
CA ARG A 191 -12.35 15.73 19.52
C ARG A 191 -11.13 16.61 19.21
N HIS A 192 -10.20 16.15 18.38
CA HIS A 192 -8.92 16.84 18.11
C HIS A 192 -8.71 17.29 16.66
N SER A 193 -9.59 16.93 15.72
CA SER A 193 -9.43 17.32 14.30
C SER A 193 -9.51 18.83 14.12
N ARG A 194 -8.40 19.42 13.63
CA ARG A 194 -8.25 20.88 13.45
C ARG A 194 -9.05 21.41 12.25
N VAL A 195 -9.57 20.52 11.40
CA VAL A 195 -10.46 20.88 10.27
C VAL A 195 -11.73 21.58 10.75
N ARG A 196 -12.17 21.34 12.00
CA ARG A 196 -13.28 22.08 12.63
C ARG A 196 -12.88 23.45 13.20
N ARG A 197 -11.61 23.67 13.52
CA ARG A 197 -11.12 24.97 14.07
C ARG A 197 -10.82 26.00 12.98
N LEU A 198 -10.35 25.57 11.80
CA LEU A 198 -10.11 26.50 10.67
C LEU A 198 -11.38 27.18 10.12
N GLY A 199 -12.57 26.60 10.37
CA GLY A 199 -13.85 27.23 10.02
C GLY A 199 -14.35 28.27 11.04
N LEU A 200 -13.68 28.42 12.19
CA LEU A 200 -14.04 29.40 13.22
C LEU A 200 -13.10 30.62 13.25
N ASP A 201 -11.92 30.53 12.63
CA ASP A 201 -10.97 31.66 12.52
C ASP A 201 -11.20 32.52 11.25
N GLN A 202 -12.23 32.21 10.45
CA GLN A 202 -12.69 33.01 9.30
C GLN A 202 -14.08 33.66 9.51
N GLN A 203 -14.59 33.67 10.75
CA GLN A 203 -15.73 34.50 11.16
C GLN A 203 -15.23 35.65 12.03
#